data_AF-A0A0F9MVR2-F1
#
_entry.id   AF-A0A0F9MVR2-F1
#
_cell.length_a   1.000
_cell.length_b   1.000
_cell.length_c   1.000
_cell.angle_alpha   90.00
_cell.angle_beta   90.00
_cell.angle_gamma   90.00
#
_symmetry.space_group_name_H-M   'P 1'
#
loop_
_entity.id
_entity.type
_entity.pdbx_description
1 polymer ?
#
loop_
_entity_poly.entity_id
_entity_poly.type
_entity_poly.pdbx_seq_one_letter_code
_entity_poly.pdbx_strand_id
1 'polypeptide(L)'
;MAREDFGRRLPFDPRMLSVIERSPQRMAEQGSGFLQDWGGAGGYHQVAGMKPETRMVFFAVQEGYTEPTQIEVATGLSGPEVSRGMQELERKGLVTVEELAL
;
A
#
# COMPACT_ATOMS: atom_id res chain seq x y z
N MET A 1 -4.46 -15.08 -9.84
CA MET A 1 -3.45 -14.01 -9.72
C MET A 1 -2.16 -14.65 -9.22
N ALA A 2 -1.03 -14.46 -9.90
CA ALA A 2 0.25 -14.94 -9.39
C ALA A 2 0.66 -14.08 -8.19
N ARG A 3 1.24 -14.69 -7.15
CA ARG A 3 1.76 -13.99 -5.95
C ARG A 3 2.78 -12.89 -6.30
N GLU A 4 3.40 -13.00 -7.49
CA GLU A 4 4.37 -12.07 -8.08
C GLU A 4 3.75 -10.76 -8.60
N ASP A 5 2.42 -10.68 -8.71
CA ASP A 5 1.71 -9.50 -9.21
C ASP A 5 1.06 -8.66 -8.11
N PHE A 6 0.95 -9.19 -6.89
CA PHE A 6 0.33 -8.50 -5.77
C PHE A 6 1.24 -7.36 -5.31
N GLY A 7 0.73 -6.12 -5.34
CA GLY A 7 1.55 -4.94 -5.04
C GLY A 7 2.51 -4.55 -6.16
N ARG A 8 2.15 -4.82 -7.42
CA ARG A 8 2.97 -4.58 -8.63
C ARG A 8 3.63 -3.20 -8.70
N ARG A 9 3.16 -2.20 -7.93
CA ARG A 9 3.84 -0.90 -7.74
C ARG A 9 3.64 -0.33 -6.33
N LEU A 10 3.94 -1.09 -5.28
CA LEU A 10 3.98 -0.49 -3.93
C LEU A 10 4.98 0.68 -3.88
N PRO A 11 4.69 1.77 -3.16
CA PRO A 11 5.67 2.82 -2.89
C PRO A 11 6.87 2.21 -2.15
N PHE A 12 8.00 2.06 -2.84
CA PHE A 12 9.16 1.36 -2.29
C PHE A 12 10.16 2.29 -1.61
N ASP A 13 10.31 3.53 -2.09
CA ASP A 13 11.29 4.49 -1.59
C ASP A 13 10.78 5.94 -1.68
N PRO A 14 10.72 6.70 -0.57
CA PRO A 14 10.31 8.10 -0.58
C PRO A 14 11.15 9.00 -1.50
N ARG A 15 12.42 8.67 -1.75
CA ARG A 15 13.32 9.42 -2.63
C ARG A 15 12.90 9.33 -4.10
N MET A 16 12.15 8.28 -4.45
CA MET A 16 11.67 8.07 -5.81
C MET A 16 10.61 9.08 -6.21
N LEU A 17 9.93 9.75 -5.28
CA LEU A 17 9.04 10.87 -5.58
C LEU A 17 9.72 11.92 -6.46
N SER A 18 10.91 12.37 -6.04
CA SER A 18 11.67 13.39 -6.78
C SER A 18 12.07 12.92 -8.18
N VAL A 19 12.27 11.62 -8.36
CA VAL A 19 12.66 11.00 -9.64
C VAL A 19 11.43 10.82 -10.54
N ILE A 20 10.29 10.41 -9.97
CA ILE A 20 9.01 10.26 -10.66
C ILE A 20 8.52 11.63 -11.14
N GLU A 21 8.48 12.63 -10.26
CA GLU A 21 8.03 13.99 -10.59
C GLU A 21 8.89 14.66 -11.68
N ARG A 22 10.18 14.36 -11.73
CA ARG A 22 11.11 14.95 -12.70
C ARG A 22 11.25 14.16 -14.01
N SER A 23 10.61 12.99 -14.11
CA SER A 23 10.73 12.12 -15.28
C SER A 23 9.36 11.77 -15.89
N PRO A 24 8.99 12.42 -17.01
CA PRO A 24 7.77 12.09 -17.76
C PRO A 24 7.71 10.62 -18.19
N GLN A 25 8.85 10.02 -18.51
CA GLN A 25 8.96 8.59 -18.86
C GLN A 25 8.65 7.68 -17.67
N ARG A 26 9.18 7.97 -16.47
CA ARG A 26 8.85 7.14 -15.29
C ARG A 26 7.42 7.33 -14.81
N MET A 27 6.87 8.54 -14.94
CA MET A 27 5.43 8.73 -14.76
C MET A 27 4.60 7.89 -15.73
N ALA A 28 4.99 7.84 -17.01
CA ALA A 28 4.31 7.00 -17.99
C ALA A 28 4.47 5.49 -17.70
N GLU A 29 5.65 5.05 -17.29
CA GLU A 29 5.91 3.66 -16.90
C GLU A 29 5.12 3.24 -15.67
N GLN A 30 4.98 4.12 -14.66
CA GLN A 30 4.19 3.88 -13.45
C GLN A 30 2.68 4.07 -13.67
N GLY A 31 2.29 4.71 -14.78
CA GLY A 31 0.90 5.00 -15.15
C GLY A 31 0.48 6.43 -14.76
N SER A 32 -0.28 7.08 -15.64
CA SER A 32 -0.86 8.41 -15.41
C SER A 32 -1.98 8.32 -14.37
N GLY A 33 -1.61 8.31 -13.10
CA GLY A 33 -2.54 8.05 -11.98
C GLY A 33 -1.84 7.44 -10.77
N PHE A 34 -0.63 6.93 -10.94
CA PHE A 34 0.10 6.23 -9.89
C PHE A 34 0.12 6.97 -8.55
N LEU A 35 0.48 8.26 -8.53
CA LEU A 35 0.47 9.02 -7.28
C LEU A 35 -0.95 9.26 -6.75
N GLN A 36 -1.97 9.40 -7.62
CA GLN A 36 -3.36 9.57 -7.21
C GLN A 36 -3.91 8.33 -6.52
N ASP A 37 -3.50 7.13 -6.94
CA ASP A 37 -3.85 5.86 -6.28
C ASP A 37 -3.40 5.83 -4.81
N TRP A 38 -2.43 6.68 -4.44
CA TRP A 38 -1.91 6.82 -3.08
C TRP A 38 -2.36 8.13 -2.40
N GLY A 39 -3.36 8.84 -2.92
CA GLY A 39 -3.77 10.14 -2.36
C GLY A 39 -2.79 11.29 -2.65
N GLY A 40 -1.99 11.15 -3.70
CA GLY A 40 -0.99 12.12 -4.15
C GLY A 40 0.41 11.87 -3.60
N ALA A 41 1.29 12.86 -3.80
CA ALA A 41 2.69 12.78 -3.37
C ALA A 41 2.84 12.56 -1.84
N GLY A 42 1.96 13.18 -1.05
CA GLY A 42 1.97 13.04 0.41
C GLY A 42 1.70 11.61 0.87
N GLY A 43 0.65 10.98 0.32
CA GLY A 43 0.32 9.60 0.68
C GLY A 43 1.32 8.59 0.12
N TYR A 44 1.90 8.83 -1.07
CA TYR A 44 3.05 8.03 -1.54
C TYR A 44 4.22 8.10 -0.55
N HIS A 45 4.60 9.29 -0.09
CA HIS A 45 5.71 9.45 0.85
C HIS A 45 5.42 8.74 2.18
N GLN A 46 4.20 8.85 2.67
CA GLN A 46 3.77 8.24 3.92
C GLN A 46 3.80 6.71 3.83
N VAL A 47 3.26 6.13 2.76
CA VAL A 47 3.26 4.67 2.52
C VAL A 47 4.67 4.17 2.25
N ALA A 48 5.49 4.88 1.46
CA ALA A 48 6.86 4.48 1.15
C ALA A 48 7.77 4.42 2.38
N GLY A 49 7.48 5.20 3.43
CA GLY A 49 8.21 5.18 4.69
C GLY A 49 7.81 4.04 5.64
N MET A 50 6.83 3.20 5.28
CA MET A 50 6.39 2.08 6.12
C MET A 50 7.23 0.83 5.91
N LYS A 51 7.11 -0.11 6.85
CA LYS A 51 7.68 -1.44 6.69
C LYS A 51 7.05 -2.16 5.48
N PRO A 52 7.81 -3.03 4.78
CA PRO A 52 7.31 -3.80 3.65
C PRO A 52 5.96 -4.48 3.91
N GLU A 53 5.82 -5.11 5.07
CA GLU A 53 4.63 -5.86 5.46
C GLU A 53 3.42 -4.93 5.62
N THR A 54 3.61 -3.79 6.30
CA THR A 54 2.56 -2.77 6.48
C THR A 54 2.08 -2.20 5.14
N ARG A 55 2.98 -2.02 4.16
CA ARG A 55 2.61 -1.58 2.80
C ARG A 55 1.77 -2.62 2.07
N MET A 56 2.09 -3.89 2.21
CA MET A 56 1.31 -4.98 1.62
C MET A 56 -0.09 -5.05 2.22
N VAL A 57 -0.20 -4.89 3.55
CA VAL A 57 -1.50 -4.81 4.24
C VAL A 57 -2.29 -3.60 3.74
N PHE A 58 -1.68 -2.43 3.63
CA PHE A 58 -2.35 -1.23 3.12
C PHE A 58 -2.90 -1.43 1.71
N PHE A 59 -2.09 -2.01 0.82
CA PHE A 59 -2.54 -2.31 -0.54
C PHE A 59 -3.67 -3.33 -0.56
N ALA A 60 -3.63 -4.36 0.29
CA ALA A 60 -4.74 -5.31 0.41
C ALA A 60 -6.05 -4.61 0.82
N VAL A 61 -6.00 -3.67 1.78
CA VAL A 61 -7.19 -2.89 2.17
C VAL A 61 -7.70 -2.03 1.03
N GLN A 62 -6.82 -1.38 0.26
CA GLN A 62 -7.21 -0.58 -0.92
C GLN A 62 -7.86 -1.44 -2.03
N GLU A 63 -7.46 -2.70 -2.17
CA GLU A 63 -8.09 -3.67 -3.07
C GLU A 63 -9.43 -4.22 -2.53
N GLY A 64 -9.85 -3.78 -1.33
CA GLY A 64 -11.13 -4.13 -0.70
C GLY A 64 -11.07 -5.35 0.22
N TYR A 65 -9.88 -5.84 0.59
CA TYR A 65 -9.74 -6.89 1.60
C TYR A 65 -9.82 -6.28 3.01
N THR A 66 -10.94 -6.50 3.69
CA THR A 66 -11.26 -5.92 5.01
C THR A 66 -10.96 -6.89 6.15
N GLU A 67 -11.12 -8.18 5.90
CA GLU A 67 -10.96 -9.25 6.88
C GLU A 67 -9.49 -9.70 7.00
N PRO A 68 -8.92 -9.83 8.22
CA PRO A 68 -7.53 -10.23 8.42
C PRO A 68 -7.15 -11.53 7.70
N THR A 69 -8.06 -12.51 7.72
CA THR A 69 -7.83 -13.80 7.05
C THR A 69 -7.75 -13.67 5.52
N GLN A 70 -8.52 -12.77 4.92
CA GLN A 70 -8.45 -12.49 3.49
C GLN A 70 -7.12 -11.81 3.14
N ILE A 71 -6.68 -10.87 3.98
CA ILE A 71 -5.40 -10.18 3.81
C ILE A 71 -4.24 -11.18 3.95
N GLU A 72 -4.29 -12.10 4.92
CA GLU A 72 -3.29 -13.17 5.08
C GLU A 72 -3.19 -14.03 3.81
N VAL A 73 -4.32 -14.43 3.22
CA VAL A 73 -4.34 -15.23 1.98
C VAL A 73 -3.81 -14.42 0.79
N ALA A 74 -4.21 -13.16 0.66
CA ALA A 74 -3.83 -12.30 -0.47
C ALA A 74 -2.34 -11.92 -0.44
N THR A 75 -1.83 -11.56 0.74
CA THR A 75 -0.45 -11.08 0.94
C THR A 75 0.53 -12.22 1.23
N GLY A 76 0.04 -13.32 1.81
CA GLY A 76 0.86 -14.41 2.33
C GLY A 76 1.63 -14.07 3.61
N LEU A 77 1.27 -12.97 4.28
CA LEU A 77 1.75 -12.59 5.60
C LEU A 77 1.08 -13.46 6.68
N SER A 78 1.74 -13.61 7.82
CA SER A 78 1.13 -14.26 8.99
C SER A 78 0.12 -13.35 9.70
N GLY A 79 -0.87 -13.93 10.37
CA GLY A 79 -1.83 -13.16 11.19
C GLY A 79 -1.21 -12.10 12.12
N PRO A 80 -0.09 -12.38 12.83
CA PRO A 80 0.60 -11.35 13.62
C PRO A 80 1.20 -10.20 12.78
N GLU A 81 1.67 -10.46 11.56
CA GLU A 81 2.16 -9.42 10.65
C GLU A 81 1.01 -8.57 10.11
N VAL A 82 -0.09 -9.20 9.71
CA VAL A 82 -1.31 -8.52 9.27
C VAL A 82 -1.87 -7.65 10.39
N SER A 83 -2.01 -8.20 11.60
CA SER A 83 -2.53 -7.48 12.77
C SER A 83 -1.68 -6.25 13.11
N ARG A 84 -0.34 -6.38 13.11
CA ARG A 84 0.57 -5.24 13.32
C ARG A 84 0.47 -4.20 12.20
N GLY A 85 0.35 -4.65 10.95
CA GLY A 85 0.17 -3.77 9.80
C GLY A 85 -1.12 -2.96 9.93
N MET A 86 -2.24 -3.61 10.22
CA MET A 86 -3.54 -2.94 10.41
C MET A 86 -3.50 -1.90 11.55
N GLN A 87 -2.93 -2.26 12.71
CA GLN A 87 -2.77 -1.32 13.83
C GLN A 87 -1.90 -0.11 13.46
N GLU A 88 -0.84 -0.33 12.67
CA GLU A 88 0.02 0.76 12.20
C GLU A 88 -0.73 1.71 11.25
N LEU A 89 -1.57 1.17 10.36
CA LEU A 89 -2.37 1.95 9.42
C LEU A 89 -3.46 2.75 10.12
N GLU A 90 -4.16 2.15 11.09
CA GLU A 90 -5.16 2.81 11.92
C GLU A 90 -4.52 3.97 12.70
N ARG A 91 -3.37 3.73 13.37
CA ARG A 91 -2.63 4.77 14.10
C ARG A 91 -2.19 5.94 13.20
N LYS A 92 -1.96 5.67 11.91
CA LYS A 92 -1.57 6.67 10.92
C LYS A 92 -2.78 7.33 10.24
N GLY A 93 -4.02 6.93 10.57
CA GLY A 93 -5.25 7.46 9.98
C GLY A 93 -5.42 7.13 8.50
N LEU A 94 -4.82 6.02 8.03
CA LEU A 94 -4.84 5.61 6.62
C LEU A 94 -5.92 4.60 6.29
N VAL A 95 -6.45 3.95 7.32
CA VAL A 95 -7.62 3.07 7.27
C VAL A 95 -8.47 3.37 8.50
N THR A 96 -9.78 3.23 8.36
CA THR A 96 -10.75 3.41 9.44
C THR A 96 -11.30 2.07 9.90
N VAL A 97 -11.75 1.98 11.16
CA VAL A 97 -12.29 0.74 11.75
C VAL A 97 -13.52 0.23 10.98
N GLU A 98 -14.28 1.12 10.35
CA GLU A 98 -15.44 0.77 9.50
C GLU A 98 -15.03 -0.02 8.25
N GLU A 99 -13.83 0.22 7.72
CA GLU A 99 -13.23 -0.55 6.62
C GLU A 99 -12.66 -1.91 7.09
N LEU A 100 -12.64 -2.18 8.40
CA LEU A 100 -12.10 -3.41 8.99
C LEU A 100 -13.20 -4.34 9.55
N ALA A 101 -14.48 -3.98 9.39
CA ALA A 101 -15.60 -4.59 10.11
C ALA A 101 -16.78 -5.04 9.22
N LEU A 102 -16.54 -5.33 7.93
CA LEU A 102 -17.55 -5.85 7.00
C LEU A 102 -17.08 -7.12 6.29
#